data_AF-A0A0R3SVX1-F1
#
_entry.id   AF-A0A0R3SVX1-F1
#
_cell.length_a   1.000
_cell.length_b   1.000
_cell.length_c   1.000
_cell.angle_alpha   90.00
_cell.angle_beta   90.00
_cell.angle_gamma   90.00
#
_symmetry.space_group_name_H-M   'P 1'
#
loop_
_entity.id
_entity.type
_entity.pdbx_description
1 polymer ?
#
loop_
_entity_poly.entity_id
_entity_poly.type
_entity_poly.pdbx_seq_one_letter_code
_entity_poly.pdbx_strand_id
1 'polypeptide(L)'
;MSRLPRAVKIVVHDGRNLDYRVVGSKKSPQTRRWRVIFIGGEKKQATGIVDEQDGFPRWDCEVLIAPPKPVDNVRMLVLDGKEREVGQVVINLLDFWPPSPPPSLVTSQLHVRELQATKHNPTPCGQLSFWIWATDYWPEGTVPIAGSSGGHSAKQAIRGSFSHLGAALKSSQQ
;
A
#
# COMPACT_ATOMS: atom_id res chain seq x y z
N MET A 1 5.10 16.34 -19.54
CA MET A 1 4.69 14.94 -19.30
C MET A 1 5.23 14.51 -17.94
N SER A 2 4.56 13.62 -17.20
CA SER A 2 5.04 13.16 -15.88
C SER A 2 6.16 12.12 -16.00
N ARG A 3 7.15 12.16 -15.10
CA ARG A 3 8.18 11.11 -14.98
C ARG A 3 7.92 10.25 -13.75
N LEU A 4 8.15 8.95 -13.90
CA LEU A 4 8.10 8.00 -12.79
C LEU A 4 9.41 8.02 -11.99
N PRO A 5 9.35 8.10 -10.65
CA PRO A 5 10.50 7.81 -9.80
C PRO A 5 11.14 6.45 -10.13
N ARG A 6 12.45 6.46 -10.33
CA ARG A 6 13.30 5.27 -10.46
C ARG A 6 13.85 4.80 -9.12
N ALA A 7 14.00 5.72 -8.17
CA ALA A 7 14.34 5.40 -6.80
C ALA A 7 13.63 6.36 -5.84
N VAL A 8 13.10 5.82 -4.74
CA VAL A 8 12.51 6.60 -3.65
C VAL A 8 13.20 6.27 -2.34
N LYS A 9 13.40 7.30 -1.52
CA LYS A 9 13.86 7.14 -0.15
C LYS A 9 12.66 7.29 0.78
N ILE A 10 12.55 6.37 1.74
CA ILE A 10 11.45 6.33 2.71
C ILE A 10 12.05 6.29 4.10
N VAL A 11 11.54 7.12 4.99
CA VAL A 11 11.83 7.07 6.43
C VAL A 11 10.54 6.72 7.15
N VAL A 12 10.42 5.50 7.64
CA VAL A 12 9.27 5.06 8.45
C VAL A 12 9.50 5.49 9.88
N HIS A 13 8.67 6.40 10.37
CA HIS A 13 8.80 6.98 11.71
C HIS A 13 8.09 6.09 12.74
N ASP A 14 6.77 5.99 12.66
CA ASP A 14 5.94 5.26 13.63
C ASP A 14 4.71 4.62 13.00
N GLY A 15 4.11 3.71 13.77
CA GLY A 15 2.74 3.24 13.58
C GLY A 15 1.85 3.72 14.71
N ARG A 16 0.56 3.90 14.44
CA ARG A 16 -0.43 4.31 15.45
C ARG A 16 -1.65 3.42 15.42
N ASN A 17 -2.13 3.02 16.60
CA ASN A 17 -3.32 2.17 16.77
C ASN A 17 -3.26 0.89 15.92
N LEU A 18 -2.07 0.29 15.78
CA LEU A 18 -1.90 -0.96 15.03
C LEU A 18 -2.57 -2.10 15.78
N ASP A 19 -3.48 -2.79 15.10
CA ASP A 19 -4.22 -3.90 15.68
C ASP A 19 -4.59 -4.92 14.60
N TYR A 20 -4.30 -6.19 14.86
CA TYR A 20 -4.76 -7.28 14.00
C TYR A 20 -6.11 -7.78 14.49
N ARG A 21 -7.16 -7.40 13.75
CA ARG A 21 -8.55 -7.82 14.02
C ARG A 21 -9.01 -8.84 13.00
N VAL A 22 -9.65 -9.90 13.49
CA VAL A 22 -10.39 -10.85 12.65
C VAL A 22 -11.88 -10.58 12.84
N VAL A 23 -12.59 -10.34 11.75
CA VAL A 23 -14.04 -10.11 11.76
C VAL A 23 -14.73 -11.31 12.44
N GLY A 24 -15.59 -11.03 13.42
CA GLY A 24 -16.36 -12.05 14.14
C GLY A 24 -15.60 -12.83 15.22
N SER A 25 -14.33 -12.54 15.48
CA SER A 25 -13.56 -13.18 16.54
C SER A 25 -13.49 -12.31 17.81
N LYS A 26 -13.45 -12.95 18.98
CA LYS A 26 -13.03 -12.26 20.23
C LYS A 26 -11.64 -11.66 20.01
N LYS A 27 -11.36 -10.47 20.58
CA LYS A 27 -10.06 -9.77 20.47
C LYS A 27 -8.92 -10.79 20.59
N SER A 28 -8.15 -10.97 19.51
CA SER A 28 -7.00 -11.87 19.54
C SER A 28 -5.96 -11.31 20.53
N PRO A 29 -5.14 -12.15 21.19
CA PRO A 29 -4.10 -11.66 22.09
C PRO A 29 -3.25 -10.63 21.35
N GLN A 30 -3.20 -9.41 21.88
CA GLN A 30 -2.49 -8.29 21.27
C GLN A 30 -1.01 -8.64 21.19
N THR A 31 -0.50 -8.69 19.97
CA THR A 31 0.94 -8.87 19.73
C THR A 31 1.65 -7.58 20.08
N ARG A 32 2.79 -7.70 20.74
CA ARG A 32 3.63 -6.54 21.05
C ARG A 32 4.70 -6.29 20.01
N ARG A 33 4.98 -7.27 19.15
CA ARG A 33 6.07 -7.17 18.17
C ARG A 33 5.57 -6.68 16.83
N TRP A 34 6.28 -5.74 16.22
CA TRP A 34 5.87 -5.08 14.98
C TRP A 34 7.06 -4.88 14.03
N ARG A 35 6.82 -5.03 12.73
CA ARG A 35 7.80 -4.69 11.69
C ARG A 35 7.12 -4.22 10.40
N VAL A 36 7.85 -3.47 9.59
CA VAL A 36 7.41 -3.05 8.25
C VAL A 36 8.28 -3.72 7.19
N ILE A 37 7.63 -4.30 6.18
CA ILE A 37 8.27 -4.87 4.99
C ILE A 37 8.09 -3.93 3.82
N PHE A 38 9.19 -3.62 3.14
CA PHE A 38 9.19 -2.76 1.96
C PHE A 38 9.13 -3.61 0.70
N ILE A 39 8.13 -3.34 -0.15
CA ILE A 39 7.86 -4.10 -1.37
C ILE A 39 7.95 -3.16 -2.57
N GLY A 40 8.68 -3.59 -3.60
CA GLY A 40 8.85 -2.87 -4.86
C GLY A 40 10.31 -2.69 -5.28
N GLY A 41 11.27 -2.86 -4.36
CA GLY A 41 12.70 -2.84 -4.67
C GLY A 41 13.25 -4.18 -5.15
N GLU A 42 14.47 -4.17 -5.67
CA GLU A 42 15.19 -5.38 -6.10
C GLU A 42 15.41 -6.39 -4.95
N LYS A 43 15.69 -5.88 -3.75
CA LYS A 43 15.90 -6.68 -2.54
C LYS A 43 14.75 -6.46 -1.56
N LYS A 44 14.33 -7.55 -0.90
CA LYS A 44 13.40 -7.47 0.23
C LYS A 44 14.10 -6.73 1.37
N GLN A 45 13.53 -5.61 1.78
CA GLN A 45 13.99 -4.81 2.92
C GLN A 45 12.93 -4.83 4.00
N ALA A 46 13.36 -4.70 5.26
CA ALA A 46 12.49 -4.68 6.42
C ALA A 46 13.07 -3.79 7.51
N THR A 47 12.22 -3.24 8.35
CA THR A 47 12.66 -2.65 9.61
C THR A 47 13.12 -3.73 10.58
N GLY A 48 13.81 -3.33 11.65
CA GLY A 48 13.91 -4.16 12.84
C GLY A 48 12.53 -4.47 13.43
N ILE A 49 12.45 -5.53 14.26
CA ILE A 49 11.24 -5.84 15.02
C ILE A 49 11.26 -4.99 16.30
N VAL A 50 10.18 -4.24 16.54
CA VAL A 50 9.99 -3.40 17.72
C VAL A 50 8.97 -4.06 18.64
N ASP A 51 9.27 -4.16 19.93
CA ASP A 51 8.34 -4.63 20.96
C ASP A 51 7.68 -3.41 21.62
N GLU A 52 6.38 -3.22 21.41
CA GLU A 52 5.55 -2.13 21.93
C GLU A 52 4.13 -2.62 22.21
N GLN A 53 3.63 -2.35 23.41
CA GLN A 53 2.49 -3.04 23.99
C GLN A 53 1.12 -2.53 23.50
N ASP A 54 1.04 -1.35 22.89
CA ASP A 54 -0.23 -0.70 22.55
C ASP A 54 -0.46 -0.45 21.05
N GLY A 55 0.39 -1.01 20.18
CA GLY A 55 0.29 -0.77 18.74
C GLY A 55 0.79 0.61 18.31
N PHE A 56 1.72 1.19 19.07
CA PHE A 56 2.41 2.44 18.78
C PHE A 56 3.93 2.29 18.54
N PRO A 57 4.39 1.32 17.73
CA PRO A 57 5.82 1.10 17.51
C PRO A 57 6.46 2.30 16.81
N ARG A 58 7.70 2.60 17.19
CA ARG A 58 8.56 3.58 16.54
C ARG A 58 9.78 2.87 15.94
N TRP A 59 10.03 3.10 14.65
CA TRP A 59 11.12 2.44 13.91
C TRP A 59 12.26 3.38 13.53
N ASP A 60 11.96 4.64 13.20
CA ASP A 60 12.92 5.62 12.66
C ASP A 60 13.86 5.00 11.60
N CYS A 61 13.29 4.19 10.70
CA CYS A 61 14.06 3.38 9.76
C CYS A 61 14.04 4.01 8.37
N GLU A 62 15.23 4.31 7.84
CA GLU A 62 15.43 4.80 6.49
C GLU A 62 15.75 3.65 5.52
N VAL A 63 15.09 3.65 4.36
CA VAL A 63 15.36 2.72 3.25
C VAL A 63 15.39 3.43 1.91
N LEU A 64 16.19 2.91 0.99
CA LEU A 64 16.18 3.28 -0.43
C LEU A 64 15.54 2.15 -1.23
N ILE A 65 14.45 2.45 -1.93
CA ILE A 65 13.76 1.51 -2.80
C ILE A 65 14.04 1.91 -4.25
N ALA A 66 14.79 1.07 -4.96
CA ALA A 66 15.01 1.18 -6.40
C ALA A 66 14.34 -0.03 -7.09
N PRO A 67 13.16 0.14 -7.70
CA PRO A 67 12.52 -0.91 -8.47
C PRO A 67 13.38 -1.30 -9.69
N PRO A 68 13.52 -2.61 -9.98
CA PRO A 68 14.34 -3.08 -11.11
C PRO A 68 13.71 -2.75 -12.48
N LYS A 69 12.42 -2.38 -12.50
CA LYS A 69 11.67 -1.98 -13.68
C LYS A 69 10.74 -0.81 -13.34
N PRO A 70 10.27 -0.03 -14.32
CA PRO A 70 9.29 1.01 -14.08
C PRO A 70 8.00 0.42 -13.49
N VAL A 71 7.67 0.84 -12.26
CA VAL A 71 6.44 0.49 -11.57
C VAL A 71 5.72 1.77 -11.18
N ASP A 72 4.41 1.67 -11.01
CA ASP A 72 3.57 2.78 -10.56
C ASP A 72 3.46 2.85 -9.04
N ASN A 73 3.79 1.78 -8.31
CA ASN A 73 3.58 1.72 -6.87
C ASN A 73 4.71 1.02 -6.10
N VAL A 74 4.93 1.47 -4.87
CA VAL A 74 5.67 0.74 -3.82
C VAL A 74 4.76 0.55 -2.60
N ARG A 75 5.08 -0.42 -1.74
CA ARG A 75 4.24 -0.74 -0.57
C ARG A 75 5.04 -0.89 0.71
N MET A 76 4.45 -0.44 1.80
CA MET A 76 4.89 -0.73 3.17
C MET A 76 3.87 -1.65 3.82
N LEU A 77 4.24 -2.91 4.02
CA LEU A 77 3.39 -3.93 4.63
C LEU A 77 3.72 -4.07 6.11
N VAL A 78 2.73 -3.86 6.98
CA VAL A 78 2.89 -3.98 8.43
C VAL A 78 2.60 -5.42 8.84
N LEU A 79 3.55 -6.02 9.56
CA LEU A 79 3.44 -7.35 10.13
C LEU A 79 3.50 -7.30 11.65
N ASP A 80 2.75 -8.17 12.29
CA ASP A 80 2.76 -8.35 13.73
C ASP A 80 3.74 -9.45 14.19
N GLY A 81 3.80 -9.70 15.50
CA GLY A 81 4.71 -10.67 16.12
C GLY A 81 4.47 -12.13 15.73
N LYS A 82 3.36 -12.42 15.05
CA LYS A 82 3.01 -13.73 14.50
C LYS A 82 3.11 -13.76 12.97
N GLU A 83 3.79 -12.77 12.38
CA GLU A 83 3.94 -12.61 10.93
C GLU A 83 2.61 -12.45 10.18
N ARG A 84 1.56 -11.97 10.88
CA ARG A 84 0.25 -11.70 10.27
C ARG A 84 0.25 -10.31 9.64
N GLU A 85 -0.38 -10.20 8.47
CA GLU A 85 -0.56 -8.92 7.79
C GLU A 85 -1.57 -8.05 8.52
N VAL A 86 -1.10 -6.98 9.16
CA VAL A 86 -1.95 -6.00 9.83
C VAL A 86 -2.62 -5.09 8.81
N GLY A 87 -1.89 -4.75 7.75
CA GLY A 87 -2.35 -3.88 6.67
C GLY A 87 -1.15 -3.35 5.89
N GLN A 88 -1.42 -2.52 4.89
CA GLN A 88 -0.35 -1.95 4.07
C GLN A 88 -0.62 -0.48 3.71
N VAL A 89 0.43 0.28 3.44
CA VAL A 89 0.32 1.56 2.74
C VAL A 89 0.82 1.37 1.31
N VAL A 90 -0.04 1.67 0.33
CA VAL A 90 0.34 1.71 -1.09
C VAL A 90 0.67 3.15 -1.46
N ILE A 91 1.84 3.34 -2.04
CA ILE A 91 2.34 4.65 -2.46
C ILE A 91 2.39 4.66 -3.98
N ASN A 92 1.59 5.54 -4.59
CA ASN A 92 1.65 5.80 -6.01
C ASN A 92 2.84 6.71 -6.31
N LEU A 93 3.76 6.22 -7.15
CA LEU A 93 4.97 6.93 -7.51
C LEU A 93 4.70 8.13 -8.43
N LEU A 94 3.53 8.17 -9.10
CA LEU A 94 3.12 9.33 -9.90
C LEU A 94 2.80 10.57 -9.06
N ASP A 95 2.52 10.40 -7.77
CA ASP A 95 2.24 11.50 -6.85
C ASP A 95 3.48 12.39 -6.59
N PHE A 96 4.68 11.91 -6.93
CA PHE A 96 5.96 12.63 -6.76
C PHE A 96 6.38 13.44 -7.99
N TRP A 97 5.44 13.74 -8.88
CA TRP A 97 5.65 14.63 -10.01
C TRP A 97 4.87 15.94 -9.81
N PRO A 98 5.50 17.11 -10.02
CA PRO A 98 6.89 17.34 -10.44
C PRO A 98 7.90 17.03 -9.33
N PRO A 99 9.21 16.89 -9.66
CA PRO A 99 10.24 16.65 -8.67
C PRO A 99 10.30 17.77 -7.65
N SER A 100 10.40 17.39 -6.38
CA SER A 100 10.56 18.29 -5.24
C SER A 100 11.87 17.99 -4.51
N PRO A 101 12.46 18.98 -3.84
CA PRO A 101 13.60 18.72 -2.97
C PRO A 101 13.21 17.74 -1.85
N PRO A 102 14.18 17.01 -1.27
CA PRO A 102 13.93 16.18 -0.11
C PRO A 102 13.26 16.98 1.03
N PRO A 103 12.31 16.38 1.75
CA PRO A 103 11.67 17.05 2.87
C PRO A 103 12.68 17.30 3.99
N SER A 104 12.42 18.33 4.78
CA SER A 104 13.02 18.41 6.12
C SER A 104 12.33 17.34 6.97
N LEU A 105 13.10 16.49 7.67
CA LEU A 105 12.56 15.40 8.51
C LEU A 105 11.94 15.95 9.82
N VAL A 106 10.97 16.84 9.65
CA VAL A 106 10.17 17.49 10.68
C VAL A 106 8.74 16.99 10.59
N THR A 107 8.03 17.01 11.71
CA THR A 107 6.68 16.45 11.85
C THR A 107 5.66 17.10 10.91
N SER A 108 5.85 18.37 10.51
CA SER A 108 4.96 19.07 9.58
C SER A 108 5.00 18.54 8.15
N GLN A 109 6.03 17.78 7.77
CA GLN A 109 6.18 17.16 6.44
C GLN A 109 5.97 15.64 6.48
N LEU A 110 5.49 15.13 7.61
CA LEU A 110 5.23 13.70 7.81
C LEU A 110 3.93 13.32 7.12
N HIS A 111 3.99 12.33 6.24
CA HIS A 111 2.78 11.69 5.73
C HIS A 111 2.20 10.77 6.80
N VAL A 112 0.91 10.92 7.08
CA VAL A 112 0.15 9.99 7.91
C VAL A 112 -0.90 9.33 7.02
N ARG A 113 -0.83 8.01 6.85
CA ARG A 113 -1.78 7.27 6.01
C ARG A 113 -2.38 6.11 6.79
N GLU A 114 -3.68 5.92 6.61
CA GLU A 114 -4.39 4.74 7.11
C GLU A 114 -3.91 3.48 6.40
N LEU A 115 -3.91 2.37 7.14
CA LEU A 115 -3.63 1.07 6.57
C LEU A 115 -4.75 0.65 5.61
N GLN A 116 -4.35 0.29 4.40
CA GLN A 116 -5.19 -0.30 3.37
C GLN A 116 -5.23 -1.82 3.52
N ALA A 117 -6.32 -2.41 3.04
CA ALA A 117 -6.55 -3.85 3.12
C ALA A 117 -5.45 -4.63 2.38
N THR A 118 -5.18 -5.83 2.87
CA THR A 118 -4.34 -6.80 2.18
C THR A 118 -5.15 -8.03 1.79
N LYS A 119 -4.54 -8.96 1.07
CA LYS A 119 -5.19 -10.24 0.74
C LYS A 119 -5.52 -11.04 2.00
N HIS A 120 -4.69 -10.93 3.04
CA HIS A 120 -4.80 -11.71 4.27
C HIS A 120 -5.50 -10.95 5.40
N ASN A 121 -5.74 -9.64 5.25
CA ASN A 121 -6.52 -8.84 6.18
C ASN A 121 -7.39 -7.79 5.45
N PRO A 122 -8.70 -8.06 5.27
CA PRO A 122 -9.61 -7.15 4.57
C PRO A 122 -10.05 -5.94 5.41
N THR A 123 -9.85 -5.98 6.73
CA THR A 123 -10.29 -4.93 7.67
C THR A 123 -9.11 -4.48 8.54
N PRO A 124 -8.11 -3.82 7.94
CA PRO A 124 -6.94 -3.34 8.67
C PRO A 124 -7.32 -2.26 9.68
N CYS A 125 -6.48 -2.09 10.72
CA CYS A 125 -6.65 -1.05 11.72
C CYS A 125 -5.31 -0.39 12.03
N GLY A 126 -5.31 0.93 12.05
CA GLY A 126 -4.16 1.75 12.38
C GLY A 126 -3.62 2.56 11.20
N GLN A 127 -2.52 3.26 11.46
CA GLN A 127 -1.90 4.21 10.54
C GLN A 127 -0.38 4.04 10.55
N LEU A 128 0.26 4.44 9.45
CA LEU A 128 1.71 4.63 9.39
C LEU A 128 2.05 6.10 9.17
N SER A 129 3.11 6.53 9.84
CA SER A 129 3.70 7.85 9.70
C SER A 129 5.09 7.75 9.06
N PHE A 130 5.33 8.48 7.97
CA PHE A 130 6.58 8.37 7.22
C PHE A 130 6.89 9.61 6.40
N TRP A 131 8.18 9.79 6.06
CA TRP A 131 8.61 10.71 5.01
C TRP A 131 8.98 9.92 3.76
N ILE A 132 8.77 10.51 2.60
CA ILE A 132 9.14 9.90 1.33
C ILE A 132 9.46 10.97 0.29
N TRP A 133 10.46 10.71 -0.53
CA TRP A 133 10.80 11.53 -1.69
C TRP A 133 11.48 10.70 -2.77
N ALA A 134 11.39 11.17 -4.01
CA ALA A 134 12.14 10.58 -5.11
C ALA A 134 13.59 11.06 -5.10
N THR A 135 14.50 10.17 -5.51
CA THR A 135 15.95 10.43 -5.59
C THR A 135 16.49 10.27 -7.01
N ASP A 136 15.79 9.52 -7.86
CA ASP A 136 16.07 9.36 -9.28
C ASP A 136 14.75 9.16 -10.04
N TYR A 137 14.74 9.42 -11.34
CA TYR A 137 13.55 9.35 -12.20
C TYR A 137 13.88 8.67 -13.53
N TRP A 138 12.97 7.81 -14.00
CA TRP A 138 13.04 7.25 -15.34
C TRP A 138 12.98 8.35 -16.43
N PRO A 139 13.48 8.07 -17.65
CA PRO A 139 13.32 8.98 -18.79
C PRO A 139 11.86 9.35 -19.06
N GLU A 140 11.63 10.52 -19.64
CA GLU A 140 10.29 10.94 -20.08
C GLU A 140 9.69 9.92 -21.07
N GLY A 141 8.36 9.72 -21.00
CA GLY A 141 7.67 8.74 -21.83
C GLY A 141 7.77 7.29 -21.33
N THR A 142 8.46 7.02 -20.22
CA THR A 142 8.49 5.68 -19.62
C THR A 142 7.09 5.28 -19.14
N VAL A 143 6.58 4.17 -19.68
CA VAL A 143 5.28 3.59 -19.28
C VAL A 143 5.52 2.59 -18.13
N PRO A 144 4.78 2.70 -17.01
CA PRO A 144 4.90 1.71 -15.94
C PRO A 144 4.42 0.36 -16.45
N ILE A 145 5.20 -0.68 -16.19
CA ILE A 145 4.72 -2.05 -16.36
C ILE A 145 3.88 -2.32 -15.12
N ALA A 146 2.59 -2.63 -15.30
CA ALA A 146 1.68 -2.96 -14.21
C ALA A 146 2.39 -3.91 -13.25
N GLY A 147 2.71 -3.41 -12.06
CA GLY A 147 3.40 -4.19 -11.05
C GLY A 147 2.50 -5.36 -10.71
N SER A 148 2.90 -6.58 -11.04
CA SER A 148 2.24 -7.82 -10.65
C SER A 148 2.39 -8.04 -9.14
N SER A 149 1.80 -7.15 -8.35
CA SER A 149 1.57 -7.30 -6.92
C SER A 149 0.13 -6.87 -6.69
N GLY A 150 -0.73 -7.79 -6.24
CA GLY A 150 -2.18 -7.67 -6.26
C GLY A 150 -2.71 -6.42 -5.55
N GLY A 151 -3.15 -5.44 -6.33
CA GLY A 151 -3.96 -4.31 -5.89
C GLY A 151 -5.03 -4.10 -6.94
N HIS A 152 -6.24 -4.61 -6.70
CA HIS A 152 -7.40 -4.31 -7.53
C HIS A 152 -7.81 -2.85 -7.29
N SER A 153 -7.17 -1.93 -8.01
CA SER A 153 -7.79 -0.67 -8.41
C SER A 153 -7.96 -0.69 -9.93
N ALA A 154 -8.62 -1.73 -10.44
CA ALA A 154 -9.15 -1.74 -11.79
C ALA A 154 -10.65 -1.41 -11.68
N LYS A 155 -10.94 -0.12 -11.82
CA LYS A 155 -12.07 0.44 -12.56
C LYS A 155 -13.41 -0.28 -12.36
N GLN A 156 -14.37 0.40 -11.74
CA GLN A 156 -15.78 0.24 -12.08
C GLN A 156 -15.92 0.39 -13.60
N ALA A 157 -15.82 -0.73 -14.32
CA ALA A 157 -16.32 -0.83 -15.66
C ALA A 157 -17.84 -0.85 -15.51
N ILE A 158 -18.46 0.27 -15.84
CA ILE A 158 -19.87 0.34 -16.19
C ILE A 158 -20.08 -0.67 -17.32
N ARG A 159 -20.45 -1.90 -16.96
CA ARG A 159 -21.07 -2.84 -17.90
C ARG A 159 -22.57 -2.60 -17.79
N GLY A 160 -23.07 -1.80 -18.72
CA GLY A 160 -24.50 -1.64 -18.94
C GLY A 160 -25.16 -3.00 -19.12
N SER A 161 -26.11 -3.30 -18.23
CA SER A 161 -27.00 -4.44 -18.36
C SER A 161 -28.05 -4.11 -19.42
N PHE A 162 -27.82 -4.54 -20.66
CA PHE A 162 -28.90 -4.72 -21.63
C PHE A 162 -29.47 -6.12 -21.44
N SER A 163 -30.45 -6.25 -20.55
CA SER A 163 -31.25 -7.45 -20.40
C SER A 163 -32.69 -7.13 -20.78
N HIS A 164 -32.94 -7.05 -22.08
CA HIS A 164 -34.28 -7.22 -22.62
C HIS A 164 -34.17 -7.64 -24.07
N LEU A 165 -34.25 -8.94 -24.35
CA LEU A 165 -34.69 -9.54 -25.61
C LEU A 165 -34.74 -11.06 -25.41
N GLY A 166 -35.93 -11.66 -25.60
CA GLY A 166 -36.07 -13.10 -25.77
C GLY A 166 -36.92 -13.84 -24.73
N ALA A 167 -38.14 -13.37 -24.43
CA ALA A 167 -39.19 -14.25 -23.91
C ALA A 167 -40.20 -14.51 -25.03
N ALA A 168 -40.36 -15.80 -25.33
CA ALA A 168 -41.09 -16.36 -26.46
C ALA A 168 -42.52 -15.83 -26.59
N LEU A 169 -42.87 -15.40 -27.81
CA LEU A 169 -44.25 -15.23 -28.23
C LEU A 169 -44.92 -16.61 -28.25
N LYS A 170 -45.90 -16.80 -27.36
CA LYS A 170 -46.91 -17.84 -27.52
C LYS A 170 -47.74 -17.51 -28.76
N SER A 171 -47.71 -18.37 -29.76
CA SER A 171 -48.76 -18.44 -30.78
C SER A 171 -49.03 -19.90 -31.13
N SER A 172 -50.11 -20.45 -30.58
CA SER A 172 -50.85 -21.53 -31.20
C SER A 172 -52.33 -21.19 -31.01
N GLN A 173 -52.93 -20.72 -32.10
CA GLN A 173 -54.36 -20.77 -32.33
C GLN A 173 -54.60 -21.99 -33.23
N GLN A 174 -55.39 -22.93 -32.74
CA GLN A 174 -56.60 -23.51 -33.35
C GLN A 174 -56.89 -24.87 -32.73
#